data_AF-A0A821M6I2-F1
#
_entry.id   AF-A0A821M6I2-F1
#
_cell.length_a   1.000
_cell.length_b   1.000
_cell.length_c   1.000
_cell.angle_alpha   90.00
_cell.angle_beta   90.00
_cell.angle_gamma   90.00
#
_symmetry.space_group_name_H-M   'P 1'
#
loop_
_entity.id
_entity.type
_entity.pdbx_description
1 polymer ?
#
loop_
_entity_poly.entity_id
_entity_poly.type
_entity_poly.pdbx_seq_one_letter_code
_entity_poly.pdbx_strand_id
1 'polypeptide(L)'
;MAYSLKTHPNKTLEAKADEWIDKIAAAQQPDGYLNTMYTLNEPQNRYTDMSMHEDYNCGHMIEAAVAYYNVTGKRKLLDVAIKWANHFNSLFGPG
;
A
#
# COMPACT_ATOMS: atom_id res chain seq x y z
N MET A 1 1.88 2.85 13.45
CA MET A 1 3.25 2.40 13.79
C MET A 1 4.30 3.46 13.48
N ALA A 2 4.38 3.98 12.24
CA ALA A 2 5.37 5.00 11.85
C ALA A 2 5.46 6.20 12.82
N TYR A 3 4.36 6.90 13.10
CA TYR A 3 4.39 8.06 14.01
C TYR A 3 4.77 7.72 15.47
N SER A 4 4.47 6.51 15.93
CA SER A 4 4.93 6.04 17.23
C SER A 4 6.45 5.83 17.23
N LEU A 5 7.01 5.22 16.18
CA LEU A 5 8.46 5.05 16.03
C LEU A 5 9.21 6.40 15.94
N LYS A 6 8.57 7.43 15.37
CA LYS A 6 9.15 8.79 15.30
C LYS A 6 9.40 9.39 16.68
N THR A 7 8.48 9.19 17.61
CA THR A 7 8.54 9.77 18.96
C THR A 7 9.15 8.82 19.99
N HIS A 8 9.02 7.51 19.77
CA HIS A 8 9.46 6.44 20.66
C HIS A 8 10.08 5.30 19.83
N PRO A 9 11.36 5.40 19.47
CA PRO A 9 12.05 4.37 18.70
C PRO A 9 11.97 2.99 19.39
N ASN A 10 11.50 1.98 18.67
CA ASN A 10 11.32 0.62 19.20
C ASN A 10 11.64 -0.41 18.11
N LYS A 11 12.77 -1.11 18.26
CA LYS A 11 13.26 -2.09 17.28
C LYS A 11 12.29 -3.26 17.06
N THR A 12 11.62 -3.73 18.11
CA THR A 12 10.66 -4.83 17.99
C THR A 12 9.42 -4.40 17.20
N LEU A 13 8.92 -3.19 17.46
CA LEU A 13 7.79 -2.63 16.72
C LEU A 13 8.15 -2.37 15.26
N GLU A 14 9.35 -1.85 14.99
CA GLU A 14 9.85 -1.61 13.64
C GLU A 14 10.00 -2.92 12.86
N ALA A 15 10.61 -3.95 13.45
CA ALA A 15 10.73 -5.27 12.83
C ALA A 15 9.36 -5.91 12.55
N LYS A 16 8.38 -5.68 13.42
CA LYS A 16 7.00 -6.14 13.18
C LYS A 16 6.35 -5.41 12.00
N ALA A 17 6.62 -4.11 11.84
CA ALA A 17 6.17 -3.36 10.67
C ALA A 17 6.82 -3.90 9.39
N ASP A 18 8.14 -4.16 9.41
CA ASP A 18 8.86 -4.74 8.27
C ASP A 18 8.27 -6.10 7.85
N GLU A 19 7.99 -6.99 8.80
CA GLU A 19 7.36 -8.30 8.54
C GLU A 19 6.00 -8.16 7.83
N TRP A 20 5.20 -7.19 8.24
CA TRP A 20 3.90 -6.93 7.60
C TRP A 20 4.05 -6.28 6.23
N ILE A 21 4.99 -5.36 6.08
CA ILE A 21 5.33 -4.75 4.80
C ILE A 21 5.77 -5.82 3.79
N ASP A 22 6.52 -6.83 4.23
CA ASP A 22 6.89 -7.97 3.37
C ASP A 22 5.68 -8.74 2.86
N LYS A 23 4.70 -8.99 3.72
CA LYS A 23 3.44 -9.66 3.34
C LYS A 23 2.62 -8.80 2.37
N ILE A 24 2.56 -7.49 2.61
CA ILE A 24 1.87 -6.53 1.75
C ILE A 24 2.53 -6.50 0.36
N ALA A 25 3.87 -6.39 0.30
CA ALA A 25 4.63 -6.38 -0.94
C ALA A 25 4.46 -7.69 -1.72
N ALA A 26 4.48 -8.84 -1.03
CA ALA A 26 4.27 -10.14 -1.65
C ALA A 26 2.84 -10.36 -2.18
N ALA A 27 1.84 -9.67 -1.62
CA ALA A 27 0.46 -9.73 -2.09
C ALA A 27 0.18 -8.83 -3.30
N GLN A 28 1.06 -7.85 -3.59
CA GLN A 28 0.87 -6.92 -4.70
C GLN A 28 0.98 -7.64 -6.05
N GLN A 29 0.00 -7.40 -6.91
CA GLN A 29 -0.06 -8.00 -8.24
C GLN A 29 1.04 -7.44 -9.17
N PRO A 30 1.40 -8.15 -10.25
CA PRO A 30 2.46 -7.71 -11.16
C PRO A 30 2.24 -6.33 -11.78
N ASP A 31 0.98 -5.95 -12.02
CA ASP A 31 0.55 -4.65 -12.57
C ASP A 31 0.56 -3.49 -11.54
N GLY A 32 0.76 -3.79 -10.25
CA GLY A 32 0.74 -2.82 -9.16
C GLY A 32 -0.53 -2.84 -8.32
N TYR A 33 -1.58 -3.56 -8.75
CA TYR A 33 -2.83 -3.66 -8.01
C TYR A 33 -2.66 -4.35 -6.64
N LEU A 34 -3.33 -3.84 -5.60
CA LEU A 34 -3.26 -4.41 -4.25
C LEU A 34 -4.58 -4.26 -3.47
N ASN A 35 -5.55 -5.12 -3.73
CA ASN A 35 -6.75 -5.21 -2.89
C ASN A 35 -7.09 -6.68 -2.64
N THR A 36 -7.19 -7.08 -1.37
CA THR A 36 -7.38 -8.48 -1.01
C THR A 36 -8.75 -9.02 -1.43
N MET A 37 -9.82 -8.22 -1.34
CA MET A 37 -11.17 -8.65 -1.68
C MET A 37 -11.24 -9.09 -3.14
N TYR A 38 -10.86 -8.20 -4.05
CA TYR A 38 -10.89 -8.49 -5.47
C TYR A 38 -9.80 -9.48 -5.89
N THR A 39 -8.62 -9.46 -5.26
CA THR A 39 -7.57 -10.44 -5.61
C THR A 39 -8.00 -11.88 -5.28
N LEU A 40 -8.70 -12.09 -4.17
CA LEU A 40 -9.03 -13.43 -3.69
C LEU A 40 -10.40 -13.94 -4.16
N ASN A 41 -11.39 -13.05 -4.31
CA ASN A 41 -12.77 -13.45 -4.54
C ASN A 41 -13.27 -13.13 -5.96
N GLU A 42 -12.97 -11.93 -6.46
CA GLU A 42 -13.58 -11.41 -7.71
C GLU A 42 -12.59 -10.63 -8.58
N PRO A 43 -11.50 -11.27 -9.08
CA PRO A 43 -10.41 -10.57 -9.76
C PRO A 43 -10.83 -9.86 -11.05
N GLN A 44 -11.95 -10.25 -11.64
CA GLN A 44 -12.55 -9.62 -12.82
C GLN A 44 -13.30 -8.31 -12.51
N ASN A 45 -13.63 -8.03 -11.24
CA ASN A 45 -14.45 -6.90 -10.82
C ASN A 45 -13.63 -5.72 -10.26
N ARG A 46 -12.31 -5.68 -10.52
CA ARG A 46 -11.47 -4.53 -10.14
C ARG A 46 -12.02 -3.27 -10.78
N TYR A 47 -12.18 -2.21 -10.01
CA TYR A 47 -12.60 -0.89 -10.48
C TYR A 47 -13.99 -0.80 -11.11
N THR A 48 -14.83 -1.83 -10.97
CA THR A 48 -16.20 -1.79 -11.52
C THR A 48 -17.18 -1.10 -10.57
N ASP A 49 -16.87 -1.06 -9.27
CA ASP A 49 -17.68 -0.41 -8.24
C ASP A 49 -16.79 0.36 -7.26
N MET A 50 -16.69 1.67 -7.44
CA MET A 50 -15.87 2.54 -6.59
C MET A 50 -16.38 2.62 -5.14
N SER A 51 -17.62 2.21 -4.85
CA SER A 51 -18.11 2.11 -3.48
C SER A 51 -17.43 0.98 -2.68
N MET A 52 -16.65 0.13 -3.35
CA MET A 52 -15.83 -0.92 -2.73
C MET A 52 -14.44 -0.46 -2.29
N HIS A 53 -14.19 0.87 -2.28
CA HIS A 53 -13.08 1.52 -1.58
C HIS A 53 -11.67 1.16 -2.10
N GLU A 54 -11.51 0.81 -3.38
CA GLU A 54 -10.18 0.52 -3.95
C GLU A 54 -9.25 1.74 -3.93
N ASP A 55 -9.77 2.93 -4.25
CA ASP A 55 -9.05 4.21 -4.22
C ASP A 55 -8.75 4.65 -2.79
N TYR A 56 -9.73 4.53 -1.89
CA TYR A 56 -9.58 4.80 -0.47
C TYR A 56 -8.47 3.95 0.17
N ASN A 57 -8.46 2.64 -0.12
CA ASN A 57 -7.43 1.73 0.38
C ASN A 57 -6.04 2.07 -0.19
N CYS A 58 -5.96 2.45 -1.47
CA CYS A 58 -4.73 2.93 -2.07
C CYS A 58 -4.23 4.21 -1.40
N GLY A 59 -5.12 5.17 -1.14
CA GLY A 59 -4.82 6.41 -0.42
C GLY A 59 -4.20 6.14 0.95
N HIS A 60 -4.83 5.29 1.76
CA HIS A 60 -4.28 4.93 3.07
C HIS A 60 -2.95 4.17 2.99
N MET A 61 -2.75 3.36 1.95
CA MET A 61 -1.45 2.72 1.71
C MET A 61 -0.37 3.76 1.43
N ILE A 62 -0.67 4.78 0.61
CA ILE A 62 0.25 5.89 0.31
C ILE A 62 0.60 6.67 1.59
N GLU A 63 -0.39 7.03 2.41
CA GLU A 63 -0.15 7.73 3.68
C GLU A 63 0.77 6.92 4.61
N ALA A 64 0.48 5.63 4.77
CA ALA A 64 1.29 4.74 5.60
C ALA A 64 2.71 4.62 5.07
N ALA A 65 2.87 4.49 3.76
CA ALA A 65 4.15 4.35 3.09
C ALA A 65 5.02 5.60 3.24
N VAL A 66 4.46 6.78 2.97
CA VAL A 66 5.16 8.06 3.13
C VAL A 66 5.56 8.28 4.58
N ALA A 67 4.65 8.03 5.53
CA ALA A 67 4.97 8.16 6.95
C ALA A 67 6.09 7.21 7.38
N TYR A 68 6.05 5.94 6.95
CA TYR A 68 7.06 4.96 7.32
C TYR A 68 8.44 5.28 6.70
N TYR A 69 8.47 5.70 5.44
CA TYR A 69 9.69 6.17 4.79
C TYR A 69 10.28 7.40 5.50
N ASN A 70 9.47 8.41 5.81
CA ASN A 70 9.95 9.61 6.49
C ASN A 70 10.52 9.35 7.88
N VAL A 71 10.10 8.27 8.55
CA VAL A 71 10.56 7.92 9.90
C VAL A 71 11.76 6.96 9.87
N THR A 72 11.79 6.01 8.93
CA THR A 72 12.78 4.91 8.94
C THR A 72 13.79 4.98 7.79
N GLY A 73 13.52 5.76 6.75
CA GLY A 73 14.26 5.77 5.48
C GLY A 73 14.05 4.54 4.60
N LYS A 74 13.28 3.53 5.05
CA LYS A 74 13.06 2.28 4.30
C LYS A 74 12.04 2.48 3.18
N ARG A 75 12.41 2.06 1.96
CA ARG A 75 11.58 2.30 0.77
C ARG A 75 10.58 1.20 0.42
N LYS A 76 10.67 0.00 1.01
CA LYS A 76 9.88 -1.16 0.53
C LYS A 76 8.37 -0.86 0.42
N LEU A 77 7.77 -0.29 1.47
CA LEU A 77 6.35 0.09 1.46
C LEU A 77 6.07 1.28 0.51
N LEU A 78 7.02 2.21 0.38
CA LEU A 78 6.95 3.34 -0.56
C LEU A 78 6.93 2.86 -2.01
N ASP A 79 7.81 1.93 -2.36
CA ASP A 79 7.89 1.37 -3.71
C ASP A 79 6.59 0.61 -4.06
N VAL A 80 5.99 -0.12 -3.09
CA VAL A 80 4.66 -0.73 -3.23
C VAL A 80 3.57 0.32 -3.50
N ALA A 81 3.52 1.37 -2.69
CA ALA A 81 2.52 2.44 -2.84
C ALA A 81 2.66 3.20 -4.17
N ILE A 82 3.88 3.51 -4.59
CA ILE A 82 4.16 4.13 -5.89
C ILE A 82 3.66 3.24 -7.03
N LYS A 83 3.91 1.92 -6.96
CA LYS A 83 3.47 1.00 -7.99
C LYS A 83 1.94 0.95 -8.11
N TRP A 84 1.23 0.98 -6.98
CA TRP A 84 -0.24 1.04 -7.00
C TRP A 84 -0.77 2.38 -7.50
N ALA A 85 -0.14 3.50 -7.10
CA ALA A 85 -0.48 4.83 -7.61
C ALA A 85 -0.28 4.93 -9.13
N ASN A 86 0.81 4.37 -9.66
CA ASN A 86 1.07 4.31 -11.09
C ASN A 86 0.02 3.46 -11.83
N HIS A 87 -0.39 2.34 -11.23
CA HIS A 87 -1.46 1.51 -11.77
C HIS A 87 -2.77 2.28 -11.86
N PHE A 88 -3.18 3.00 -10.81
CA PHE A 88 -4.33 3.90 -10.83
C PHE A 88 -4.19 4.97 -11.94
N ASN A 89 -3.07 5.67 -11.99
CA ASN A 89 -2.83 6.71 -12.99
C ASN A 89 -2.86 6.19 -14.44
N SER A 90 -2.53 4.91 -14.65
CA SER A 90 -2.62 4.29 -15.98
C SER A 90 -4.04 3.99 -16.45
N LEU A 91 -5.01 3.94 -15.52
CA LEU A 91 -6.40 3.56 -15.79
C LEU A 91 -7.37 4.75 -15.72
N PHE A 92 -7.08 5.73 -14.86
CA PHE A 92 -7.99 6.84 -14.56
C PHE A 92 -7.39 8.18 -14.98
N GLY A 93 -8.15 8.93 -15.78
CA GLY A 93 -7.78 10.26 -16.25
C GLY A 93 -8.58 10.64 -17.50
N PRO A 94 -8.51 11.91 -17.93
CA PRO A 94 -9.26 12.38 -19.10
C PRO A 94 -8.80 11.82 -20.46
N GLY A 95 -7.74 10.99 -20.50
CA GLY A 95 -7.10 10.56 -21.75
C GLY A 95 -6.11 11.59 -22.26
#